data_AF-A0AA38YL95-F1
#
_entry.id   AF-A0AA38YL95-F1
#
_cell.length_a   1.000
_cell.length_b   1.000
_cell.length_c   1.000
_cell.angle_alpha   90.00
_cell.angle_beta   90.00
_cell.angle_gamma   90.00
#
_symmetry.space_group_name_H-M   'P 1'
#
loop_
_entity.id
_entity.type
_entity.pdbx_description
1 polymer ?
#
loop_
_entity_poly.entity_id
_entity_poly.type
_entity_poly.pdbx_seq_one_letter_code
_entity_poly.pdbx_strand_id
1 'polypeptide(L)'
;MRYLLRLLGSRTPENAEQAEELVPQVHQAILLEDLEGAMTELEKKTRQCYAGAFDIDSNDFVQMMVIDGCFVLELLRIYYRFEREKNVDDPIFTIRWMLRTLQRDLLKLENQLPFFVLKKLFELISLAEDPPLIDLVLTFFDPLLPRKNIKGNLNPEGEFDHMLEVFRSTFLSSVNQDITSGCEQLKISVNAPLVQERQLIHSVTELEEAGVKLKKREYCDLLDINFQAGVLKIPPLYIDDNTAVLFLNFVAYEQCEDTKPFFTNYLMFFDSLINSSADVRILHKNGIINHVLGSDQDVADFFNKLGREVVYDLDECYLSQQIKRVNNYCKTYYASKWLVWFTNLKHDYFSNPWTFFSLLAAIALLLLTTAQTYYTVYGYYSPS
;
A
#
# COMPACT_ATOMS: atom_id res chain seq x y z
N MET A 1 31.59 0.21 -10.01
CA MET A 1 32.70 -0.12 -10.94
C MET A 1 32.70 -1.58 -11.42
N ARG A 2 32.69 -2.62 -10.55
CA ARG A 2 32.68 -4.04 -11.02
C ARG A 2 31.52 -4.40 -11.95
N TYR A 3 30.31 -3.92 -11.68
CA TYR A 3 29.13 -4.16 -12.54
C TYR A 3 29.23 -3.48 -13.90
N LEU A 4 29.67 -2.22 -13.90
CA LEU A 4 29.95 -1.48 -15.14
C LEU A 4 31.03 -2.18 -15.98
N LEU A 5 32.12 -2.67 -15.36
CA LEU A 5 33.14 -3.45 -16.07
C LEU A 5 32.61 -4.78 -16.62
N ARG A 6 31.66 -5.44 -15.93
CA ARG A 6 31.02 -6.68 -16.40
C ARG A 6 30.08 -6.42 -17.58
N LEU A 7 29.30 -5.34 -17.54
CA LEU A 7 28.49 -4.85 -18.67
C LEU A 7 29.36 -4.64 -19.91
N LEU A 8 30.37 -3.79 -19.73
CA LEU A 8 31.29 -3.40 -20.78
C LEU A 8 32.07 -4.61 -21.33
N GLY A 9 32.31 -5.64 -20.51
CA GLY A 9 32.99 -6.89 -20.91
C GLY A 9 32.12 -7.93 -21.61
N SER A 10 30.81 -8.00 -21.33
CA SER A 10 29.91 -9.07 -21.82
C SER A 10 29.54 -9.02 -23.31
N ARG A 11 29.92 -7.96 -24.03
CA ARG A 11 29.61 -7.78 -25.47
C ARG A 11 30.66 -8.37 -26.42
N THR A 12 31.76 -8.91 -25.90
CA THR A 12 32.75 -9.59 -26.75
C THR A 12 32.21 -10.96 -27.17
N PRO A 13 32.07 -11.23 -28.49
CA PRO A 13 31.64 -12.55 -28.95
C PRO A 13 32.64 -13.63 -28.51
N GLU A 14 32.14 -14.78 -28.06
CA GLU A 14 32.92 -15.95 -27.58
C GLU A 14 33.86 -16.58 -28.65
N ASN A 15 33.96 -16.00 -29.84
CA ASN A 15 34.83 -16.48 -30.92
C ASN A 15 35.76 -15.35 -31.40
N ALA A 16 36.72 -14.97 -30.58
CA ALA A 16 37.89 -14.20 -31.01
C ALA A 16 39.14 -14.87 -30.43
N GLU A 17 39.45 -16.04 -30.97
CA GLU A 17 40.76 -16.64 -30.79
C GLU A 17 41.79 -15.70 -31.46
N GLN A 18 42.57 -15.01 -30.63
CA GLN A 18 43.77 -14.24 -30.97
C GLN A 18 43.54 -12.93 -31.77
N ALA A 19 43.06 -11.88 -31.08
CA ALA A 19 43.38 -10.49 -31.43
C ALA A 19 43.50 -9.62 -30.16
N GLU A 20 44.65 -8.97 -30.04
CA GLU A 20 45.16 -7.97 -29.08
C GLU A 20 44.21 -7.41 -27.99
N GLU A 21 44.73 -7.34 -26.74
CA GLU A 21 44.17 -6.67 -25.56
C GLU A 21 43.64 -5.23 -25.78
N LEU A 22 43.97 -4.61 -26.92
CA LEU A 22 43.52 -3.27 -27.31
C LEU A 22 42.07 -3.23 -27.82
N VAL A 23 41.57 -4.30 -28.47
CA VAL A 23 40.22 -4.31 -29.08
C VAL A 23 39.09 -4.27 -28.04
N PRO A 24 39.14 -5.04 -26.93
CA PRO A 24 38.14 -4.95 -25.87
C PRO A 24 38.12 -3.57 -25.21
N GLN A 25 39.29 -2.98 -24.94
CA GLN A 25 39.39 -1.67 -24.28
C GLN A 25 38.79 -0.55 -25.13
N VAL A 26 39.03 -0.57 -26.45
CA VAL A 26 38.43 0.40 -27.38
C VAL A 26 36.91 0.23 -27.45
N HIS A 27 36.40 -1.00 -27.46
CA HIS A 27 34.94 -1.23 -27.46
C HIS A 27 34.27 -0.79 -26.15
N GLN A 28 34.93 -1.00 -25.01
CA GLN A 28 34.46 -0.51 -23.71
C GLN A 28 34.46 1.01 -23.62
N ALA A 29 35.49 1.66 -24.16
CA ALA A 29 35.57 3.12 -24.22
C ALA A 29 34.47 3.71 -25.10
N ILE A 30 34.23 3.15 -26.29
CA ILE A 30 33.15 3.58 -27.19
C ILE A 30 31.78 3.42 -26.51
N LEU A 31 31.54 2.30 -25.83
CA LEU A 31 30.26 2.08 -25.15
C LEU A 31 30.06 3.04 -23.97
N LEU A 32 31.12 3.40 -23.25
CA LEU A 32 31.04 4.39 -22.18
C LEU A 32 30.73 5.79 -22.76
N GLU A 33 31.41 6.18 -23.84
CA GLU A 33 31.13 7.44 -24.56
C GLU A 33 29.70 7.49 -25.09
N ASP A 34 29.17 6.39 -25.62
CA ASP A 34 27.78 6.29 -26.08
C ASP A 34 26.77 6.47 -24.92
N LEU A 35 27.06 5.87 -23.76
CA LEU A 35 26.20 5.99 -22.56
C LEU A 35 26.22 7.41 -21.99
N GLU A 36 27.41 8.00 -21.86
CA GLU A 36 27.58 9.38 -21.41
C GLU A 36 26.95 10.37 -22.39
N GLY A 37 27.11 10.15 -23.69
CA GLY A 37 26.47 10.94 -24.73
C GLY A 37 24.94 10.91 -24.64
N ALA A 38 24.36 9.70 -24.53
CA ALA A 38 22.92 9.54 -24.36
C ALA A 38 22.41 10.18 -23.07
N MET A 39 23.15 10.09 -21.96
CA MET A 39 22.75 10.75 -20.72
C MET A 39 22.92 12.26 -20.74
N THR A 40 23.89 12.78 -21.49
CA THR A 40 24.04 14.22 -21.71
C THR A 40 22.80 14.79 -22.41
N GLU A 41 22.26 14.08 -23.41
CA GLU A 41 21.02 14.47 -24.09
C GLU A 41 19.79 14.45 -23.15
N LEU A 42 19.75 13.48 -22.22
CA LEU A 42 18.64 13.32 -21.27
C LEU A 42 18.77 14.16 -20.00
N GLU A 43 19.92 14.79 -19.74
CA GLU A 43 20.24 15.44 -18.48
C GLU A 43 19.15 16.42 -18.05
N LYS A 44 18.78 17.36 -18.94
CA LYS A 44 17.81 18.41 -18.61
C LYS A 44 16.47 17.83 -18.18
N LYS A 45 15.97 16.82 -18.89
CA LYS A 45 14.70 16.16 -18.56
C LYS A 45 14.83 15.37 -17.24
N THR A 46 15.96 14.72 -17.02
CA THR A 46 16.24 13.92 -15.82
C THR A 46 16.29 14.80 -14.57
N ARG A 47 16.96 15.95 -14.63
CA ARG A 47 17.02 16.91 -13.52
C ARG A 47 15.64 17.46 -13.14
N GLN A 48 14.72 17.58 -14.09
CA GLN A 48 13.35 18.04 -13.84
C GLN A 48 12.49 17.02 -13.08
N CYS A 49 12.91 15.75 -13.00
CA CYS A 49 12.24 14.73 -12.21
C CYS A 49 12.55 14.83 -10.71
N TYR A 50 13.54 15.62 -10.31
CA TYR A 50 13.98 15.75 -8.92
C TYR A 50 13.55 17.10 -8.34
N ALA A 51 13.02 17.07 -7.12
CA ALA A 51 12.62 18.27 -6.41
C ALA A 51 13.85 19.03 -5.86
N GLY A 52 13.87 20.34 -6.04
CA GLY A 52 14.91 21.22 -5.52
C GLY A 52 16.08 21.44 -6.49
N ALA A 53 16.81 22.53 -6.27
CA ALA A 53 18.05 22.80 -6.98
C ALA A 53 19.20 22.10 -6.26
N PHE A 54 19.93 21.25 -6.97
CA PHE A 54 21.15 20.61 -6.46
C PHE A 54 22.35 21.11 -7.26
N ASP A 55 23.40 21.49 -6.53
CA ASP A 55 24.64 22.06 -7.07
C ASP A 55 25.60 20.93 -7.48
N ILE A 56 25.21 20.19 -8.52
CA ILE A 56 26.03 19.15 -9.14
C ILE A 56 26.24 19.58 -10.59
N ASP A 57 27.51 19.64 -11.03
CA ASP A 57 27.83 19.98 -12.41
C ASP A 57 27.30 18.92 -13.39
N SER A 58 27.29 19.28 -14.67
CA SER A 58 26.71 18.44 -15.72
C SER A 58 27.45 17.11 -15.88
N ASN A 59 28.78 17.14 -15.82
CA ASN A 59 29.59 15.95 -16.02
C ASN A 59 29.42 14.95 -14.86
N ASP A 60 29.50 15.44 -13.63
CA ASP A 60 29.32 14.61 -12.44
C ASP A 60 27.91 14.01 -12.36
N PHE A 61 26.89 14.79 -12.75
CA PHE A 61 25.51 14.29 -12.81
C PHE A 61 25.31 13.21 -13.87
N VAL A 62 25.83 13.43 -15.09
CA VAL A 62 25.79 12.44 -16.17
C VAL A 62 26.48 11.16 -15.73
N GLN A 63 27.68 11.26 -15.16
CA GLN A 63 28.44 10.11 -14.69
C GLN A 63 27.70 9.36 -13.58
N MET A 64 27.11 10.07 -12.62
CA MET A 64 26.29 9.48 -11.55
C MET A 64 25.12 8.67 -12.13
N MET A 65 24.35 9.25 -13.06
CA MET A 65 23.21 8.57 -13.68
C MET A 65 23.61 7.34 -14.50
N VAL A 66 24.72 7.41 -15.24
CA VAL A 66 25.25 6.26 -16.00
C VAL A 66 25.68 5.15 -15.04
N ILE A 67 26.44 5.47 -14.00
CA ILE A 67 26.94 4.47 -13.04
C ILE A 67 25.79 3.80 -12.30
N ASP A 68 24.85 4.58 -11.78
CA ASP A 68 23.73 4.08 -10.98
C ASP A 68 22.73 3.31 -11.86
N GLY A 69 22.42 3.83 -13.04
CA GLY A 69 21.57 3.17 -14.02
C GLY A 69 22.15 1.82 -14.47
N CYS A 70 23.44 1.79 -14.84
CA CYS A 70 24.12 0.55 -15.21
C CYS A 70 24.20 -0.45 -14.03
N PHE A 71 24.41 0.03 -12.81
CA PHE A 71 24.38 -0.84 -11.62
C PHE A 71 23.01 -1.50 -11.44
N VAL A 72 21.93 -0.71 -11.52
CA VAL A 72 20.56 -1.23 -11.40
C VAL A 72 20.28 -2.25 -12.50
N LEU A 73 20.58 -1.93 -13.76
CA LEU A 73 20.31 -2.82 -14.89
C LEU A 73 21.05 -4.16 -14.78
N GLU A 74 22.32 -4.15 -14.36
CA GLU A 74 23.05 -5.40 -14.11
C GLU A 74 22.51 -6.19 -12.93
N LEU A 75 22.17 -5.51 -11.85
CA LEU A 75 21.59 -6.16 -10.69
C LEU A 75 20.32 -6.92 -11.08
N LEU A 76 19.45 -6.29 -11.88
CA LEU A 76 18.23 -6.89 -12.41
C LEU A 76 18.53 -8.12 -13.29
N ARG A 77 19.49 -8.00 -14.23
CA ARG A 77 19.90 -9.12 -15.11
C ARG A 77 20.50 -10.29 -14.35
N ILE A 78 21.40 -10.00 -13.41
CA ILE A 78 22.06 -11.04 -12.61
C ILE A 78 21.02 -11.77 -11.75
N TYR A 79 20.08 -11.05 -11.14
CA TYR A 79 19.00 -11.69 -10.39
C TYR A 79 18.10 -12.53 -11.29
N TYR A 80 17.77 -12.05 -12.49
CA TYR A 80 16.97 -12.83 -13.45
C TYR A 80 17.66 -14.14 -13.86
N ARG A 81 18.98 -14.12 -14.09
CA ARG A 81 19.79 -15.34 -14.32
C ARG A 81 19.80 -16.24 -13.08
N PHE A 82 19.99 -15.66 -11.90
CA PHE A 82 19.98 -16.38 -10.62
C PHE A 82 18.68 -17.15 -10.40
N GLU A 83 17.52 -16.56 -10.64
CA GLU A 83 16.23 -17.24 -10.51
C GLU A 83 16.05 -18.41 -11.49
N ARG A 84 16.62 -18.31 -12.70
CA ARG A 84 16.51 -19.35 -13.74
C ARG A 84 17.51 -20.49 -13.53
N GLU A 85 18.76 -20.16 -13.25
CA GLU A 85 19.88 -21.10 -13.28
C GLU A 85 20.31 -21.55 -11.87
N LYS A 86 19.85 -20.83 -10.81
CA LYS A 86 20.18 -21.06 -9.39
C LYS A 86 21.67 -21.11 -9.10
N ASN A 87 22.50 -20.59 -10.00
CA ASN A 87 23.94 -20.65 -9.90
C ASN A 87 24.53 -19.34 -10.41
N VAL A 88 24.84 -18.43 -9.49
CA VAL A 88 25.55 -17.18 -9.78
C VAL A 88 26.59 -16.98 -8.69
N ASP A 89 27.86 -16.91 -9.11
CA ASP A 89 28.97 -16.56 -8.21
C ASP A 89 29.10 -15.04 -8.13
N ASP A 90 28.24 -14.42 -7.30
CA ASP A 90 28.29 -12.99 -7.03
C ASP A 90 27.99 -12.70 -5.55
N PRO A 91 28.83 -11.90 -4.85
CA PRO A 91 28.69 -11.60 -3.43
C PRO A 91 27.31 -11.07 -3.02
N ILE A 92 26.61 -10.36 -3.92
CA ILE A 92 25.26 -9.83 -3.63
C ILE A 92 24.25 -10.94 -3.34
N PHE A 93 24.38 -12.09 -4.01
CA PHE A 93 23.43 -13.21 -3.90
C PHE A 93 23.88 -14.28 -2.91
N THR A 94 25.16 -14.25 -2.50
CA THR A 94 25.66 -15.11 -1.41
C THR A 94 25.32 -14.55 -0.02
N ILE A 95 25.21 -13.22 0.11
CA ILE A 95 24.87 -12.56 1.37
C ILE A 95 23.35 -12.40 1.49
N ARG A 96 22.72 -13.28 2.28
CA ARG A 96 21.25 -13.40 2.42
C ARG A 96 20.50 -12.08 2.67
N TRP A 97 21.08 -11.15 3.44
CA TRP A 97 20.42 -9.89 3.80
C TRP A 97 20.62 -8.78 2.75
N MET A 98 21.63 -8.91 1.88
CA MET A 98 22.03 -7.84 0.95
C MET A 98 20.97 -7.64 -0.13
N LEU A 99 20.51 -8.72 -0.76
CA LEU A 99 19.48 -8.65 -1.80
C LEU A 99 18.19 -7.99 -1.31
N ARG A 100 17.69 -8.39 -0.12
CA ARG A 100 16.47 -7.79 0.47
C ARG A 100 16.66 -6.32 0.80
N THR A 101 17.87 -5.94 1.22
CA THR A 101 18.21 -4.54 1.49
C THR A 101 18.21 -3.72 0.21
N LEU A 102 18.81 -4.22 -0.87
CA LEU A 102 18.81 -3.57 -2.18
C LEU A 102 17.40 -3.44 -2.76
N GLN A 103 16.60 -4.51 -2.69
CA GLN A 103 15.20 -4.49 -3.13
C GLN A 103 14.39 -3.39 -2.42
N ARG A 104 14.55 -3.25 -1.10
CA ARG A 104 13.89 -2.19 -0.33
C ARG A 104 14.40 -0.81 -0.72
N ASP A 105 15.71 -0.66 -0.83
CA ASP A 105 16.33 0.63 -1.09
C ASP A 105 16.00 1.17 -2.48
N LEU A 106 15.94 0.30 -3.49
CA LEU A 106 15.57 0.64 -4.87
C LEU A 106 14.07 0.92 -5.07
N LEU A 107 13.22 0.63 -4.08
CA LEU A 107 11.79 0.99 -4.08
C LEU A 107 11.48 2.15 -3.14
N LYS A 108 12.49 2.77 -2.53
CA LYS A 108 12.25 4.01 -1.80
C LYS A 108 11.98 5.15 -2.76
N LEU A 109 10.95 5.94 -2.48
CA LEU A 109 10.58 7.09 -3.31
C LEU A 109 11.73 8.10 -3.44
N GLU A 110 12.50 8.32 -2.38
CA GLU A 110 13.68 9.20 -2.36
C GLU A 110 14.87 8.68 -3.19
N ASN A 111 14.86 7.40 -3.59
CA ASN A 111 15.95 6.72 -4.28
C ASN A 111 15.49 6.11 -5.61
N GLN A 112 14.72 6.89 -6.38
CA GLN A 112 14.26 6.48 -7.70
C GLN A 112 15.12 7.07 -8.82
N LEU A 113 15.40 6.24 -9.83
CA LEU A 113 15.88 6.68 -11.14
C LEU A 113 14.69 6.79 -12.09
N PRO A 114 14.59 7.86 -12.91
CA PRO A 114 13.55 7.96 -13.90
C PRO A 114 13.58 6.77 -14.86
N PHE A 115 12.42 6.15 -15.10
CA PHE A 115 12.36 4.91 -15.86
C PHE A 115 12.79 5.09 -17.31
N PHE A 116 12.57 6.27 -17.90
CA PHE A 116 13.04 6.58 -19.24
C PHE A 116 14.57 6.59 -19.35
N VAL A 117 15.29 6.94 -18.28
CA VAL A 117 16.75 6.84 -18.20
C VAL A 117 17.15 5.37 -18.24
N LEU A 118 16.51 4.54 -17.40
CA LEU A 118 16.76 3.10 -17.37
C LEU A 118 16.45 2.44 -18.72
N LYS A 119 15.33 2.81 -19.38
CA LYS A 119 15.01 2.34 -20.73
C LYS A 119 16.09 2.71 -21.74
N LYS A 120 16.53 3.97 -21.76
CA LYS A 120 17.55 4.43 -22.72
C LYS A 120 18.88 3.72 -22.52
N LEU A 121 19.34 3.62 -21.27
CA LEU A 121 20.57 2.90 -20.94
C LEU A 121 20.44 1.41 -21.28
N PHE A 122 19.28 0.80 -20.99
CA PHE A 122 18.99 -0.58 -21.31
C PHE A 122 19.03 -0.84 -22.81
N GLU A 123 18.44 0.02 -23.64
CA GLU A 123 18.50 -0.08 -25.12
C GLU A 123 19.94 -0.11 -25.65
N LEU A 124 20.83 0.69 -25.08
CA LEU A 124 22.24 0.79 -25.51
C LEU A 124 23.06 -0.43 -25.10
N ILE A 125 22.77 -0.99 -23.92
CA ILE A 125 23.51 -2.15 -23.37
C ILE A 125 22.77 -3.48 -23.56
N SER A 126 21.62 -3.49 -24.23
CA SER A 126 20.75 -4.67 -24.38
C SER A 126 21.46 -5.80 -25.12
N LEU A 127 21.26 -7.03 -24.64
CA LEU A 127 21.74 -8.26 -25.28
C LEU A 127 20.56 -8.96 -25.98
N ALA A 128 20.85 -9.73 -27.03
CA ALA A 128 19.81 -10.38 -27.85
C ALA A 128 18.87 -11.33 -27.06
N GLU A 129 19.32 -11.83 -25.91
CA GLU A 129 18.58 -12.75 -25.05
C GLU A 129 17.87 -12.07 -23.88
N ASP A 130 18.03 -10.76 -23.71
CA ASP A 130 17.44 -10.05 -22.58
C ASP A 130 15.91 -10.03 -22.67
N PRO A 131 15.19 -10.37 -21.58
CA PRO A 131 13.76 -10.13 -21.51
C PRO A 131 13.49 -8.61 -21.45
N PRO A 132 12.25 -8.18 -21.70
CA PRO A 132 11.86 -6.78 -21.55
C PRO A 132 12.27 -6.22 -20.17
N LEU A 133 12.69 -4.95 -20.12
CA LEU A 133 13.12 -4.31 -18.87
C LEU A 133 12.07 -4.42 -17.75
N ILE A 134 10.79 -4.30 -18.10
CA ILE A 134 9.69 -4.48 -17.14
C ILE A 134 9.72 -5.88 -16.51
N ASP A 135 9.94 -6.93 -17.30
CA ASP A 135 10.00 -8.30 -16.78
C ASP A 135 11.20 -8.50 -15.84
N LEU A 136 12.34 -7.84 -16.11
CA LEU A 136 13.49 -7.81 -15.22
C LEU A 136 13.14 -7.15 -13.89
N VAL A 137 12.54 -5.96 -13.92
CA VAL A 137 12.08 -5.20 -12.74
C VAL A 137 11.09 -6.03 -11.92
N LEU A 138 10.05 -6.58 -12.56
CA LEU A 138 9.02 -7.34 -11.89
C LEU A 138 9.55 -8.65 -11.29
N THR A 139 10.45 -9.34 -12.00
CA THR A 139 11.12 -10.52 -11.46
C THR A 139 11.93 -10.15 -10.22
N PHE A 140 12.69 -9.05 -10.27
CA PHE A 140 13.52 -8.61 -9.14
C PHE A 140 12.72 -8.24 -7.89
N PHE A 141 11.55 -7.62 -8.02
CA PHE A 141 10.76 -7.18 -6.86
C PHE A 141 9.66 -8.17 -6.41
N ASP A 142 9.34 -9.20 -7.19
CA ASP A 142 8.34 -10.22 -6.84
C ASP A 142 8.52 -10.81 -5.41
N PRO A 143 9.72 -11.13 -4.92
CA PRO A 143 9.90 -11.67 -3.57
C PRO A 143 9.44 -10.76 -2.41
N LEU A 144 9.24 -9.46 -2.66
CA LEU A 144 8.75 -8.53 -1.64
C LEU A 144 7.24 -8.69 -1.40
N LEU A 145 6.47 -8.95 -2.45
CA LEU A 145 5.04 -9.23 -2.40
C LEU A 145 4.71 -10.34 -3.42
N PRO A 146 5.02 -11.61 -3.09
CA PRO A 146 4.95 -12.71 -4.03
C PRO A 146 3.53 -12.94 -4.55
N ARG A 147 3.38 -13.08 -5.87
CA ARG A 147 2.08 -13.30 -6.50
C ARG A 147 2.11 -14.38 -7.57
N LYS A 148 0.94 -14.92 -7.87
CA LYS A 148 0.76 -15.82 -9.01
C LYS A 148 0.55 -14.99 -10.27
N ASN A 149 1.31 -15.28 -11.33
CA ASN A 149 1.14 -14.74 -12.69
C ASN A 149 1.27 -13.20 -12.83
N ILE A 150 2.42 -12.63 -12.46
CA ILE A 150 2.73 -11.20 -12.69
C ILE A 150 3.12 -10.91 -14.15
N LYS A 151 3.79 -11.87 -14.81
CA LYS A 151 4.39 -11.69 -16.14
C LYS A 151 3.31 -11.47 -17.21
N GLY A 152 3.46 -10.41 -18.01
CA GLY A 152 2.57 -10.08 -19.12
C GLY A 152 1.34 -9.21 -18.77
N ASN A 153 1.18 -8.78 -17.51
CA ASN A 153 0.05 -7.95 -17.11
C ASN A 153 0.22 -6.46 -17.45
N LEU A 154 1.46 -6.00 -17.70
CA LEU A 154 1.76 -4.63 -18.06
C LEU A 154 2.19 -4.52 -19.51
N ASN A 155 1.84 -3.40 -20.15
CA ASN A 155 2.33 -3.06 -21.48
C ASN A 155 3.85 -2.81 -21.42
N PRO A 156 4.69 -3.56 -22.17
CA PRO A 156 6.13 -3.29 -22.27
C PRO A 156 6.47 -1.86 -22.70
N GLU A 157 5.59 -1.24 -23.48
CA GLU A 157 5.73 0.14 -23.96
C GLU A 157 5.13 1.17 -23.00
N GLY A 158 4.58 0.76 -21.85
CA GLY A 158 4.00 1.66 -20.87
C GLY A 158 4.98 2.74 -20.42
N GLU A 159 4.50 3.98 -20.35
CA GLU A 159 5.23 5.08 -19.73
C GLU A 159 5.06 4.97 -18.22
N PHE A 160 6.20 4.89 -17.51
CA PHE A 160 6.27 4.86 -16.06
C PHE A 160 7.31 5.89 -15.64
N ASP A 161 7.12 6.52 -14.49
CA ASP A 161 8.02 7.49 -13.89
C ASP A 161 9.28 6.80 -13.37
N HIS A 162 9.12 5.67 -12.68
CA HIS A 162 10.21 4.92 -12.06
C HIS A 162 9.81 3.48 -11.68
N MET A 163 10.77 2.68 -11.19
CA MET A 163 10.55 1.26 -10.87
C MET A 163 9.47 1.02 -9.80
N LEU A 164 9.35 1.92 -8.81
CA LEU A 164 8.29 1.83 -7.81
C LEU A 164 6.87 1.90 -8.43
N GLU A 165 6.66 2.74 -9.45
CA GLU A 165 5.39 2.82 -10.15
C GLU A 165 5.13 1.58 -11.00
N VAL A 166 6.16 1.06 -11.69
CA VAL A 166 6.07 -0.21 -12.43
C VAL A 166 5.58 -1.32 -11.49
N PHE A 167 6.21 -1.46 -10.32
CA PHE A 167 5.84 -2.47 -9.36
C PHE A 167 4.43 -2.22 -8.80
N ARG A 168 4.08 -0.99 -8.44
CA ARG A 168 2.75 -0.61 -7.96
C ARG A 168 1.64 -0.91 -8.97
N SER A 169 1.88 -0.62 -10.25
CA SER A 169 0.90 -0.75 -11.33
C SER A 169 0.43 -2.18 -11.54
N THR A 170 1.25 -3.17 -11.19
CA THR A 170 0.87 -4.59 -11.25
C THR A 170 -0.24 -5.01 -10.29
N PHE A 171 -0.66 -4.13 -9.36
CA PHE A 171 -1.76 -4.41 -8.42
C PHE A 171 -3.09 -3.78 -8.84
N LEU A 172 -3.12 -3.03 -9.94
CA LEU A 172 -4.25 -2.17 -10.30
C LEU A 172 -5.21 -2.79 -11.32
N SER A 173 -4.93 -4.00 -11.83
CA SER A 173 -5.72 -4.67 -12.86
C SER A 173 -7.19 -4.85 -12.48
N SER A 174 -7.46 -5.41 -11.31
CA SER A 174 -8.81 -5.59 -10.74
C SER A 174 -9.56 -4.26 -10.57
N VAL A 175 -8.88 -3.25 -10.01
CA VAL A 175 -9.48 -1.94 -9.75
C VAL A 175 -9.87 -1.25 -11.07
N ASN A 176 -9.03 -1.35 -12.08
CA ASN A 176 -9.29 -0.76 -13.40
C ASN A 176 -10.44 -1.45 -14.14
N GLN A 177 -10.64 -2.77 -13.96
CA GLN A 177 -11.78 -3.51 -14.53
C GLN A 177 -13.11 -3.08 -13.89
N ASP A 178 -13.14 -2.88 -12.57
CA ASP A 178 -14.35 -2.44 -11.87
C ASP A 178 -14.73 -0.99 -12.20
N ILE A 179 -13.75 -0.12 -12.46
CA ILE A 179 -14.00 1.26 -12.92
C ILE A 179 -14.61 1.26 -14.34
N THR A 180 -14.13 0.39 -15.24
CA THR A 180 -14.59 0.35 -16.65
C THR A 180 -15.92 -0.40 -16.84
N SER A 181 -16.32 -1.28 -15.93
CA SER A 181 -17.55 -2.08 -16.04
C SER A 181 -18.82 -1.43 -15.47
N GLY A 182 -18.78 -0.11 -15.22
CA GLY A 182 -19.97 0.68 -14.90
C GLY A 182 -19.96 1.24 -13.50
N CYS A 183 -18.91 1.99 -13.15
CA CYS A 183 -19.08 3.03 -12.16
C CYS A 183 -19.85 4.17 -12.85
N GLU A 184 -21.19 4.16 -12.76
CA GLU A 184 -21.96 5.37 -12.99
C GLU A 184 -21.31 6.46 -12.14
N GLN A 185 -20.67 7.42 -12.79
CA GLN A 185 -20.32 8.70 -12.19
C GLN A 185 -21.60 9.22 -11.57
N LEU A 186 -21.77 8.98 -10.26
CA LEU A 186 -22.87 9.53 -9.50
C LEU A 186 -22.73 11.03 -9.64
N LYS A 187 -23.58 11.63 -10.48
CA LYS A 187 -23.84 13.06 -10.49
C LYS A 187 -24.01 13.46 -9.03
N ILE A 188 -23.07 14.24 -8.55
CA ILE A 188 -23.01 14.76 -7.20
C ILE A 188 -24.36 15.42 -6.91
N SER A 189 -25.19 14.77 -6.10
CA SER A 189 -26.31 15.44 -5.45
C SER A 189 -25.70 16.27 -4.34
N VAL A 190 -25.77 17.59 -4.49
CA VAL A 190 -25.19 18.61 -3.59
C VAL A 190 -25.78 18.56 -2.16
N ASN A 191 -26.65 17.59 -1.84
CA ASN A 191 -27.42 17.54 -0.60
C ASN A 191 -27.26 16.25 0.23
N ALA A 192 -26.22 15.43 0.02
CA ALA A 192 -25.94 14.30 0.92
C ALA A 192 -25.14 14.77 2.17
N PRO A 193 -25.52 14.37 3.40
CA PRO A 193 -24.82 14.83 4.60
C PRO A 193 -23.39 14.25 4.69
N LEU A 194 -22.42 15.15 4.53
CA LEU A 194 -21.11 15.28 5.20
C LEU A 194 -20.39 13.99 5.66
N VAL A 195 -19.29 13.63 4.95
CA VAL A 195 -18.09 12.86 5.39
C VAL A 195 -18.29 11.45 5.97
N GLN A 196 -19.27 11.26 6.86
CA GLN A 196 -19.55 10.07 7.65
C GLN A 196 -20.00 8.86 6.81
N GLU A 197 -20.58 9.07 5.61
CA GLU A 197 -20.97 7.96 4.72
C GLU A 197 -19.83 7.39 3.87
N ARG A 198 -18.65 8.03 3.90
CA ARG A 198 -17.54 7.72 2.98
C ARG A 198 -16.35 7.04 3.66
N GLN A 199 -16.28 7.08 4.99
CA GLN A 199 -15.32 6.33 5.79
C GLN A 199 -15.97 5.06 6.34
N LEU A 200 -15.18 4.01 6.53
CA LEU A 200 -15.65 2.83 7.25
C LEU A 200 -15.72 3.19 8.74
N ILE A 201 -16.91 3.06 9.34
CA ILE A 201 -17.16 3.60 10.69
C ILE A 201 -16.92 2.55 11.80
N HIS A 202 -16.79 1.27 11.41
CA HIS A 202 -16.79 0.15 12.35
C HIS A 202 -15.51 -0.67 12.23
N SER A 203 -14.89 -0.92 13.38
CA SER A 203 -13.78 -1.85 13.55
C SER A 203 -14.20 -3.29 13.29
N VAL A 204 -13.24 -4.18 13.10
CA VAL A 204 -13.46 -5.62 12.92
C VAL A 204 -14.31 -6.22 14.04
N THR A 205 -14.02 -5.85 15.30
CA THR A 205 -14.80 -6.33 16.45
C THR A 205 -16.28 -5.92 16.33
N GLU A 206 -16.55 -4.66 16.02
CA GLU A 206 -17.92 -4.14 15.86
C GLU A 206 -18.63 -4.72 14.62
N LEU A 207 -17.87 -5.05 13.57
CA LEU A 207 -18.40 -5.74 12.39
C LEU A 207 -18.83 -7.18 12.72
N GLU A 208 -18.01 -7.95 13.45
CA GLU A 208 -18.41 -9.29 13.89
C GLU A 208 -19.63 -9.24 14.81
N GLU A 209 -19.71 -8.26 15.72
CA GLU A 209 -20.87 -8.03 16.59
C GLU A 209 -22.14 -7.70 15.79
N ALA A 210 -22.00 -6.96 14.69
CA ALA A 210 -23.09 -6.67 13.75
C ALA A 210 -23.47 -7.88 12.87
N GLY A 211 -22.80 -9.03 13.04
CA GLY A 211 -23.06 -10.25 12.28
C GLY A 211 -22.38 -10.31 10.92
N VAL A 212 -21.46 -9.39 10.63
CA VAL A 212 -20.65 -9.43 9.41
C VAL A 212 -19.66 -10.58 9.51
N LYS A 213 -19.62 -11.42 8.48
CA LYS A 213 -18.67 -12.55 8.40
C LYS A 213 -17.44 -12.13 7.61
N LEU A 214 -16.29 -12.15 8.25
CA LEU A 214 -14.99 -11.94 7.62
C LEU A 214 -14.51 -13.21 6.95
N LYS A 215 -14.04 -13.12 5.71
CA LYS A 215 -13.46 -14.26 4.98
C LYS A 215 -12.27 -13.82 4.14
N LYS A 216 -11.24 -14.67 4.09
CA LYS A 216 -10.19 -14.51 3.08
C LYS A 216 -10.73 -14.68 1.66
N ARG A 217 -10.19 -13.89 0.73
CA ARG A 217 -10.43 -14.01 -0.70
C ARG A 217 -9.17 -14.50 -1.39
N GLU A 218 -9.21 -15.70 -1.95
CA GLU A 218 -8.04 -16.27 -2.64
C GLU A 218 -8.14 -16.06 -4.16
N TYR A 219 -7.00 -16.16 -4.84
CA TYR A 219 -6.89 -16.10 -6.31
C TYR A 219 -7.40 -14.79 -6.93
N CYS A 220 -7.17 -13.67 -6.26
CA CYS A 220 -7.50 -12.33 -6.72
C CYS A 220 -6.35 -11.36 -6.45
N ASP A 221 -6.44 -10.17 -7.04
CA ASP A 221 -5.52 -9.07 -6.76
C ASP A 221 -5.64 -8.60 -5.31
N LEU A 222 -4.54 -8.04 -4.77
CA LEU A 222 -4.46 -7.58 -3.39
C LEU A 222 -5.53 -6.52 -3.04
N LEU A 223 -5.89 -5.69 -4.02
CA LEU A 223 -6.82 -4.57 -3.86
C LEU A 223 -8.30 -4.96 -4.02
N ASP A 224 -8.61 -6.22 -4.41
CA ASP A 224 -9.95 -6.70 -4.76
C ASP A 224 -10.80 -7.08 -3.52
N ILE A 225 -11.25 -6.07 -2.79
CA ILE A 225 -12.12 -6.21 -1.61
C ILE A 225 -13.58 -6.24 -2.04
N ASN A 226 -14.35 -7.20 -1.51
CA ASN A 226 -15.77 -7.34 -1.83
C ASN A 226 -16.62 -7.53 -0.58
N PHE A 227 -17.73 -6.81 -0.55
CA PHE A 227 -18.79 -7.03 0.42
C PHE A 227 -20.10 -7.40 -0.26
N GLN A 228 -20.64 -8.56 0.11
CA GLN A 228 -21.92 -9.05 -0.38
C GLN A 228 -22.65 -9.86 0.70
N ALA A 229 -23.94 -9.54 0.90
CA ALA A 229 -24.84 -10.28 1.78
C ALA A 229 -24.30 -10.54 3.20
N GLY A 230 -23.71 -9.51 3.82
CA GLY A 230 -23.16 -9.61 5.18
C GLY A 230 -21.83 -10.37 5.27
N VAL A 231 -21.19 -10.67 4.14
CA VAL A 231 -19.87 -11.30 4.10
C VAL A 231 -18.87 -10.33 3.50
N LEU A 232 -17.84 -9.98 4.28
CA LEU A 232 -16.73 -9.14 3.85
C LEU A 232 -15.55 -10.05 3.48
N LYS A 233 -15.24 -10.09 2.17
CA LYS A 233 -14.16 -10.88 1.59
C LYS A 233 -12.96 -9.99 1.32
N ILE A 234 -11.83 -10.29 1.96
CA ILE A 234 -10.60 -9.50 1.88
C ILE A 234 -9.45 -10.40 1.41
N PRO A 235 -8.65 -9.99 0.40
CA PRO A 235 -7.44 -10.71 0.02
C PRO A 235 -6.44 -10.81 1.20
N PRO A 236 -5.76 -11.95 1.40
CA PRO A 236 -4.74 -12.08 2.44
C PRO A 236 -3.62 -11.05 2.28
N LEU A 237 -3.30 -10.38 3.38
CA LEU A 237 -2.21 -9.43 3.51
C LEU A 237 -1.13 -10.02 4.42
N TYR A 238 0.11 -10.04 3.95
CA TYR A 238 1.27 -10.42 4.74
C TYR A 238 2.06 -9.17 5.13
N ILE A 239 2.33 -9.00 6.43
CA ILE A 239 2.98 -7.81 6.99
C ILE A 239 4.26 -8.21 7.72
N ASP A 240 5.36 -7.64 7.30
CA ASP A 240 6.69 -7.71 7.91
C ASP A 240 7.39 -6.35 7.77
N ASP A 241 8.59 -6.21 8.31
CA ASP A 241 9.35 -4.96 8.24
C ASP A 241 9.60 -4.48 6.79
N ASN A 242 9.60 -5.39 5.81
CA ASN A 242 9.89 -5.05 4.41
C ASN A 242 8.63 -4.54 3.70
N THR A 243 7.53 -5.28 3.82
CA THR A 243 6.23 -4.96 3.24
C THR A 243 5.65 -3.69 3.84
N ALA A 244 5.85 -3.48 5.14
CA ALA A 244 5.47 -2.22 5.80
C ALA A 244 6.15 -1.01 5.15
N VAL A 245 7.48 -1.05 4.98
CA VAL A 245 8.22 0.04 4.32
C VAL A 245 7.79 0.22 2.86
N LEU A 246 7.53 -0.87 2.14
CA LEU A 246 7.05 -0.80 0.76
C LEU A 246 5.67 -0.11 0.67
N PHE A 247 4.73 -0.46 1.54
CA PHE A 247 3.41 0.19 1.57
C PHE A 247 3.51 1.68 1.87
N LEU A 248 4.39 2.08 2.79
CA LEU A 248 4.67 3.50 3.05
C LEU A 248 5.18 4.23 1.81
N ASN A 249 6.03 3.59 1.00
CA ASN A 249 6.53 4.18 -0.24
C ASN A 249 5.44 4.27 -1.32
N PHE A 250 4.54 3.30 -1.43
CA PHE A 250 3.38 3.41 -2.32
C PHE A 250 2.47 4.57 -1.94
N VAL A 251 2.19 4.74 -0.63
CA VAL A 251 1.37 5.86 -0.14
C VAL A 251 2.09 7.18 -0.38
N ALA A 252 3.38 7.28 -0.06
CA ALA A 252 4.15 8.49 -0.30
C ALA A 252 4.13 8.89 -1.78
N TYR A 253 4.29 7.92 -2.69
CA TYR A 253 4.21 8.17 -4.13
C TYR A 253 2.83 8.72 -4.53
N GLU A 254 1.74 8.10 -4.04
CA GLU A 254 0.37 8.56 -4.30
C GLU A 254 0.02 9.92 -3.67
N GLN A 255 0.77 10.36 -2.66
CA GLN A 255 0.55 11.65 -1.99
C GLN A 255 1.38 12.78 -2.63
N CYS A 256 2.51 12.45 -3.26
CA CYS A 256 3.39 13.42 -3.91
C CYS A 256 2.99 13.73 -5.35
N GLU A 257 2.48 12.73 -6.08
CA GLU A 257 2.13 12.83 -7.50
C GLU A 257 0.61 12.93 -7.71
N ASP A 258 0.19 13.43 -8.87
CA ASP A 258 -1.23 13.45 -9.30
C ASP A 258 -1.70 12.05 -9.75
N THR A 259 -1.48 11.06 -8.88
CA THR A 259 -1.78 9.64 -9.10
C THR A 259 -2.95 9.20 -8.24
N LYS A 260 -3.83 8.36 -8.80
CA LYS A 260 -4.99 7.84 -8.06
C LYS A 260 -4.58 7.12 -6.75
N PRO A 261 -5.24 7.40 -5.61
CA PRO A 261 -4.80 6.98 -4.28
C PRO A 261 -5.20 5.53 -3.93
N PHE A 262 -4.88 4.54 -4.77
CA PHE A 262 -5.33 3.16 -4.59
C PHE A 262 -4.79 2.47 -3.33
N PHE A 263 -3.49 2.52 -3.08
CA PHE A 263 -2.89 1.94 -1.87
C PHE A 263 -3.22 2.76 -0.63
N THR A 264 -3.33 4.08 -0.77
CA THR A 264 -3.80 4.99 0.26
C THR A 264 -5.22 4.60 0.72
N ASN A 265 -6.16 4.42 -0.23
CA ASN A 265 -7.51 3.93 0.05
C ASN A 265 -7.52 2.56 0.73
N TYR A 266 -6.69 1.64 0.24
CA TYR A 266 -6.58 0.29 0.78
C TYR A 266 -6.08 0.29 2.23
N LEU A 267 -5.04 1.06 2.54
CA LEU A 267 -4.46 1.10 3.87
C LEU A 267 -5.34 1.89 4.85
N MET A 268 -6.04 2.93 4.39
CA MET A 268 -7.07 3.64 5.17
C MET A 268 -8.27 2.75 5.50
N PHE A 269 -8.62 1.83 4.60
CA PHE A 269 -9.62 0.81 4.88
C PHE A 269 -9.18 -0.13 6.00
N PHE A 270 -7.90 -0.54 6.03
CA PHE A 270 -7.35 -1.34 7.13
C PHE A 270 -7.21 -0.56 8.44
N ASP A 271 -6.79 0.70 8.38
CA ASP A 271 -6.77 1.63 9.53
C ASP A 271 -8.15 1.70 10.20
N SER A 272 -9.20 1.89 9.40
CA SER A 272 -10.59 1.89 9.89
C SER A 272 -11.04 0.55 10.49
N LEU A 273 -10.52 -0.57 9.97
CA LEU A 273 -10.83 -1.91 10.47
C LEU A 273 -10.08 -2.24 11.78
N ILE A 274 -8.91 -1.65 12.01
CA ILE A 274 -7.95 -2.06 13.04
C ILE A 274 -7.71 -0.93 14.04
N ASN A 275 -8.54 -0.92 15.09
CA ASN A 275 -8.35 0.02 16.19
C ASN A 275 -7.50 -0.56 17.33
N SER A 276 -7.35 -1.89 17.39
CA SER A 276 -6.70 -2.58 18.50
C SER A 276 -6.04 -3.90 18.08
N SER A 277 -5.19 -4.46 18.95
CA SER A 277 -4.64 -5.81 18.77
C SER A 277 -5.73 -6.90 18.69
N ALA A 278 -6.92 -6.67 19.26
CA ALA A 278 -8.02 -7.63 19.20
C ALA A 278 -8.58 -7.74 17.77
N ASP A 279 -8.66 -6.61 17.06
CA ASP A 279 -9.07 -6.57 15.65
C ASP A 279 -8.08 -7.34 14.77
N VAL A 280 -6.78 -7.12 14.98
CA VAL A 280 -5.71 -7.86 14.29
C VAL A 280 -5.84 -9.36 14.55
N ARG A 281 -6.11 -9.77 15.79
CA ARG A 281 -6.27 -11.18 16.15
C ARG A 281 -7.44 -11.83 15.42
N ILE A 282 -8.57 -11.13 15.26
CA ILE A 282 -9.73 -11.61 14.51
C ILE A 282 -9.35 -11.76 13.02
N LEU A 283 -8.70 -10.76 12.42
CA LEU A 283 -8.26 -10.82 11.03
C LEU A 283 -7.25 -11.95 10.79
N HIS A 284 -6.33 -12.15 11.73
CA HIS A 284 -5.33 -13.22 11.68
C HIS A 284 -5.96 -14.60 11.79
N LYS A 285 -6.91 -14.79 12.70
CA LYS A 285 -7.69 -16.05 12.82
C LYS A 285 -8.45 -16.39 11.54
N ASN A 286 -8.93 -15.38 10.81
CA ASN A 286 -9.62 -15.55 9.53
C ASN A 286 -8.67 -15.68 8.33
N GLY A 287 -7.34 -15.64 8.56
CA GLY A 287 -6.30 -15.72 7.52
C GLY A 287 -6.26 -14.51 6.59
N ILE A 288 -6.82 -13.37 7.03
CA ILE A 288 -6.85 -12.11 6.27
C ILE A 288 -5.55 -11.35 6.50
N ILE A 289 -5.03 -11.31 7.73
CA ILE A 289 -3.71 -10.73 8.03
C ILE A 289 -2.80 -11.84 8.53
N ASN A 290 -1.60 -11.94 7.98
CA ASN A 290 -0.52 -12.75 8.51
C ASN A 290 0.66 -11.81 8.77
N HIS A 291 1.38 -11.94 9.88
CA HIS A 291 2.43 -10.97 10.19
C HIS A 291 3.61 -11.53 10.96
N VAL A 292 4.74 -10.81 10.84
CA VAL A 292 5.99 -11.04 11.57
C VAL A 292 6.53 -9.68 12.08
N LEU A 293 5.66 -8.85 12.65
CA LEU A 293 6.05 -7.56 13.27
C LEU A 293 6.33 -7.66 14.77
N GLY A 294 6.26 -8.87 15.34
CA GLY A 294 6.50 -9.14 16.76
C GLY A 294 5.22 -9.40 17.54
N SER A 295 4.21 -8.54 17.41
CA SER A 295 2.92 -8.71 18.08
C SER A 295 1.73 -8.16 17.28
N ASP A 296 0.53 -8.61 17.65
CA ASP A 296 -0.72 -8.06 17.11
C ASP A 296 -0.85 -6.54 17.39
N GLN A 297 -0.22 -6.06 18.47
CA GLN A 297 -0.20 -4.63 18.80
C GLN A 297 0.67 -3.85 17.82
N ASP A 298 1.83 -4.37 17.43
CA ASP A 298 2.73 -3.70 16.48
C ASP A 298 2.06 -3.51 15.11
N VAL A 299 1.25 -4.48 14.68
CA VAL A 299 0.42 -4.35 13.46
C VAL A 299 -0.65 -3.27 13.62
N ALA A 300 -1.33 -3.23 14.76
CA ALA A 300 -2.33 -2.20 15.02
C ALA A 300 -1.70 -0.80 15.04
N ASP A 301 -0.54 -0.66 15.68
CA ASP A 301 0.20 0.61 15.76
C ASP A 301 0.69 1.06 14.38
N PHE A 302 1.10 0.13 13.51
CA PHE A 302 1.48 0.42 12.13
C PHE A 302 0.34 1.09 11.35
N PHE A 303 -0.85 0.48 11.33
CA PHE A 303 -1.99 1.05 10.60
C PHE A 303 -2.46 2.38 11.22
N ASN A 304 -2.65 2.42 12.54
CA ASN A 304 -3.09 3.62 13.26
C ASN A 304 -2.13 4.81 13.11
N LYS A 305 -0.83 4.55 12.94
CA LYS A 305 0.15 5.60 12.66
C LYS A 305 0.03 6.10 11.22
N LEU A 306 -0.10 5.18 10.27
CA LEU A 306 -0.26 5.51 8.85
C LEU A 306 -1.50 6.38 8.61
N GLY A 307 -2.61 6.08 9.28
CA GLY A 307 -3.86 6.86 9.18
C GLY A 307 -3.71 8.34 9.56
N ARG A 308 -2.71 8.70 10.40
CA ARG A 308 -2.52 10.07 10.89
C ARG A 308 -1.72 10.97 9.96
N GLU A 309 -0.86 10.38 9.12
CA GLU A 309 0.16 11.11 8.36
C GLU A 309 -0.23 11.34 6.88
N VAL A 310 -1.41 10.86 6.47
CA VAL A 310 -1.81 10.77 5.06
C VAL A 310 -3.06 11.60 4.77
N VAL A 311 -3.05 12.36 3.67
CA VAL A 311 -4.20 13.14 3.21
C VAL A 311 -5.17 12.21 2.49
N TYR A 312 -6.36 12.05 3.07
CA TYR A 312 -7.36 11.11 2.56
C TYR A 312 -8.47 11.83 1.77
N ASP A 313 -8.48 11.63 0.45
CA ASP A 313 -9.57 12.10 -0.40
C ASP A 313 -10.70 11.05 -0.48
N LEU A 314 -11.86 11.42 0.04
CA LEU A 314 -13.06 10.58 0.08
C LEU A 314 -13.81 10.53 -1.26
N ASP A 315 -13.56 11.47 -2.17
CA ASP A 315 -14.22 11.55 -3.47
C ASP A 315 -13.60 10.58 -4.49
N GLU A 316 -12.31 10.27 -4.37
CA GLU A 316 -11.58 9.33 -5.25
C GLU A 316 -11.44 7.90 -4.68
N CYS A 317 -12.21 7.55 -3.65
CA CYS A 317 -12.09 6.26 -2.99
C CYS A 317 -12.68 5.11 -3.84
N TYR A 318 -11.82 4.23 -4.37
CA TYR A 318 -12.25 3.06 -5.15
C TYR A 318 -13.05 2.04 -4.32
N LEU A 319 -12.86 2.04 -2.99
CA LEU A 319 -13.60 1.21 -2.04
C LEU A 319 -14.92 1.83 -1.57
N SER A 320 -15.27 3.03 -2.04
CA SER A 320 -16.42 3.79 -1.53
C SER A 320 -17.73 3.00 -1.59
N GLN A 321 -17.98 2.23 -2.65
CA GLN A 321 -19.17 1.40 -2.76
C GLN A 321 -19.19 0.29 -1.70
N GLN A 322 -18.05 -0.31 -1.41
CA GLN A 322 -17.92 -1.43 -0.49
C GLN A 322 -18.09 -0.93 0.94
N ILE A 323 -17.45 0.20 1.27
CA ILE A 323 -17.61 0.92 2.53
C ILE A 323 -19.08 1.30 2.77
N LYS A 324 -19.75 1.91 1.77
CA LYS A 324 -21.17 2.27 1.88
C LYS A 324 -22.06 1.05 2.17
N ARG A 325 -21.82 -0.08 1.50
CA ARG A 325 -22.61 -1.30 1.73
C ARG A 325 -22.39 -1.87 3.13
N VAL A 326 -21.15 -1.88 3.62
CA VAL A 326 -20.82 -2.33 4.99
C VAL A 326 -21.49 -1.43 6.02
N ASN A 327 -21.33 -0.10 5.88
CA ASN A 327 -21.94 0.87 6.78
C ASN A 327 -23.47 0.75 6.81
N ASN A 328 -24.12 0.61 5.65
CA ASN A 328 -25.57 0.45 5.56
C ASN A 328 -26.06 -0.85 6.20
N TYR A 329 -25.31 -1.95 6.03
CA TYR A 329 -25.60 -3.21 6.69
C TYR A 329 -25.57 -3.07 8.22
N CYS A 330 -24.50 -2.48 8.75
CA CYS A 330 -24.34 -2.27 10.19
C CYS A 330 -25.40 -1.31 10.74
N LYS A 331 -25.67 -0.20 10.05
CA LYS A 331 -26.71 0.76 10.42
C LYS A 331 -28.08 0.08 10.51
N THR A 332 -28.41 -0.78 9.55
CA THR A 332 -29.67 -1.54 9.56
C THR A 332 -29.71 -2.52 10.73
N TYR A 333 -28.62 -3.24 10.99
CA TYR A 333 -28.50 -4.16 12.11
C TYR A 333 -28.70 -3.45 13.46
N TYR A 334 -27.93 -2.40 13.75
CA TYR A 334 -28.01 -1.69 15.03
C TYR A 334 -29.36 -1.00 15.23
N ALA A 335 -29.95 -0.42 14.17
CA ALA A 335 -31.31 0.12 14.24
C ALA A 335 -32.33 -0.96 14.60
N SER A 336 -32.25 -2.14 13.98
CA SER A 336 -33.15 -3.25 14.28
C SER A 336 -32.99 -3.79 15.71
N LYS A 337 -31.75 -3.91 16.20
CA LYS A 337 -31.46 -4.37 17.57
C LYS A 337 -31.93 -3.35 18.60
N TRP A 338 -31.76 -2.05 18.32
CA TRP A 338 -32.30 -0.97 19.15
C TRP A 338 -33.84 -1.03 19.19
N LEU A 339 -34.49 -1.23 18.05
CA LEU A 339 -35.94 -1.40 17.98
C LEU A 339 -36.40 -2.62 18.79
N VAL A 340 -35.75 -3.78 18.66
CA VAL A 340 -36.09 -5.01 19.41
C VAL A 340 -35.85 -4.82 20.91
N TRP A 341 -34.72 -4.23 21.29
CA TRP A 341 -34.43 -3.92 22.69
C TRP A 341 -35.47 -2.97 23.27
N PHE A 342 -35.83 -1.92 22.53
CA PHE A 342 -36.85 -0.96 22.94
C PHE A 342 -38.24 -1.60 23.03
N THR A 343 -38.60 -2.50 22.12
CA THR A 343 -39.88 -3.24 22.19
C THR A 343 -39.92 -4.16 23.41
N ASN A 344 -38.81 -4.86 23.71
CA ASN A 344 -38.72 -5.72 24.90
C ASN A 344 -38.76 -4.89 26.18
N LEU A 345 -38.04 -3.77 26.23
CA LEU A 345 -38.07 -2.87 27.38
C LEU A 345 -39.50 -2.33 27.61
N LYS A 346 -40.18 -1.90 26.55
CA LYS A 346 -41.58 -1.47 26.62
C LYS A 346 -42.49 -2.60 27.10
N HIS A 347 -42.31 -3.81 26.58
CA HIS A 347 -43.13 -4.95 26.95
C HIS A 347 -42.88 -5.40 28.41
N ASP A 348 -41.64 -5.60 28.82
CA ASP A 348 -41.33 -6.22 30.10
C ASP A 348 -41.46 -5.22 31.26
N TYR A 349 -41.13 -3.95 31.03
CA TYR A 349 -41.13 -2.92 32.08
C TYR A 349 -42.32 -1.97 32.00
N PHE A 350 -42.89 -1.72 30.82
CA PHE A 350 -43.96 -0.73 30.62
C PHE A 350 -45.31 -1.33 30.17
N SER A 351 -45.48 -2.66 30.18
CA SER A 351 -46.82 -3.26 29.94
C SER A 351 -47.79 -3.05 31.10
N ASN A 352 -47.28 -2.83 32.32
CA ASN A 352 -48.10 -2.51 33.47
C ASN A 352 -48.05 -0.99 33.74
N PRO A 353 -49.16 -0.26 33.69
CA PRO A 353 -49.17 1.17 34.02
C PRO A 353 -48.55 1.47 35.39
N TRP A 354 -48.71 0.54 36.35
CA TRP A 354 -48.20 0.71 37.70
C TRP A 354 -46.67 0.67 37.82
N THR A 355 -45.96 -0.06 36.94
CA THR A 355 -44.49 -0.08 36.96
C THR A 355 -43.88 1.22 36.43
N PHE A 356 -44.58 1.90 35.51
CA PHE A 356 -44.21 3.26 35.09
C PHE A 356 -44.39 4.26 36.24
N PHE A 357 -45.54 4.23 36.92
CA PHE A 357 -45.79 5.12 38.06
C PHE A 357 -44.88 4.83 39.26
N SER A 358 -44.51 3.58 39.52
CA SER A 358 -43.57 3.23 40.59
C SER A 358 -42.16 3.72 40.29
N LEU A 359 -41.70 3.63 39.03
CA LEU A 359 -40.42 4.21 38.59
C LEU A 359 -40.42 5.73 38.76
N LEU A 360 -41.50 6.42 38.35
CA LEU A 360 -41.63 7.87 38.51
C LEU A 360 -41.60 8.28 40.00
N ALA A 361 -42.32 7.54 40.85
CA ALA A 361 -42.33 7.76 42.30
C ALA A 361 -40.94 7.53 42.91
N ALA A 362 -40.22 6.49 42.49
CA ALA A 362 -38.85 6.22 42.95
C ALA A 362 -37.87 7.34 42.56
N ILE A 363 -37.97 7.86 41.33
CA ILE A 363 -37.17 9.01 40.88
C ILE A 363 -37.50 10.26 41.71
N ALA A 364 -38.79 10.54 41.95
CA ALA A 364 -39.20 11.67 42.77
C ALA A 364 -38.69 11.56 44.21
N LEU A 365 -38.75 10.37 44.81
CA LEU A 365 -38.20 10.10 46.14
C LEU A 365 -36.68 10.27 46.19
N LEU A 366 -35.96 9.85 45.15
CA LEU A 366 -34.52 10.06 45.01
C LEU A 366 -34.17 11.54 44.94
N LEU A 367 -34.90 12.33 44.15
CA LEU A 367 -34.70 13.77 44.06
C LEU A 367 -35.00 14.47 45.40
N LEU A 368 -36.08 14.08 46.06
CA LEU A 368 -36.44 14.61 47.39
C LEU A 368 -35.40 14.27 48.44
N THR A 369 -34.91 13.03 48.48
CA THR A 369 -33.85 12.61 49.41
C THR A 369 -32.52 13.32 49.13
N THR A 370 -32.19 13.55 47.85
CA THR A 370 -31.02 14.33 47.46
C THR A 370 -31.15 15.79 47.92
N ALA A 371 -32.32 16.41 47.70
CA ALA A 371 -32.61 17.76 48.17
C ALA A 371 -32.59 17.86 49.71
N GLN A 372 -33.21 16.90 50.41
CA GLN A 372 -33.20 16.84 51.86
C GLN A 372 -31.79 16.70 52.41
N THR A 373 -30.98 15.81 51.81
CA THR A 373 -29.57 15.62 52.19
C THR A 373 -28.78 16.91 51.96
N TYR A 374 -28.99 17.58 50.82
CA TYR A 374 -28.37 18.87 50.51
C TYR A 374 -28.72 19.94 51.55
N TYR A 375 -30.00 20.15 51.86
CA TYR A 375 -30.41 21.15 52.86
C TYR A 375 -29.94 20.81 54.28
N THR A 376 -29.88 19.53 54.63
CA THR A 376 -29.37 19.07 55.94
C THR A 376 -27.87 19.36 56.08
N VAL A 377 -27.10 19.05 55.04
CA VAL A 377 -25.66 19.32 55.00
C VAL A 377 -25.40 20.83 54.94
N TYR A 378 -26.15 21.57 54.13
CA TYR A 378 -26.04 23.03 54.03
C TYR A 378 -26.35 23.72 55.36
N GLY A 379 -27.43 23.33 56.04
CA GLY A 379 -27.76 23.85 57.37
C GLY A 379 -26.73 23.52 58.46
N TYR A 380 -25.98 22.43 58.30
CA TYR A 380 -24.85 22.10 59.18
C TYR A 380 -23.62 23.01 58.96
N TYR A 381 -23.35 23.40 57.71
CA TYR A 381 -22.19 24.24 57.35
C TYR A 381 -22.48 25.75 57.33
N SER A 382 -23.74 26.18 57.33
CA SER A 382 -24.15 27.59 57.42
C SER A 382 -25.27 27.76 58.45
N PRO A 383 -24.99 27.52 59.75
CA PRO A 383 -25.97 27.76 60.80
C PRO A 383 -26.20 29.27 60.94
N SER A 384 -27.45 29.69 60.78
CA SER A 384 -27.91 31.07 61.04
C SER A 384 -27.96 31.38 62.52
#